data_AF-A0A355ELL0-F1
#
_entry.id   AF-A0A355ELL0-F1
#
_cell.length_a   1.000
_cell.length_b   1.000
_cell.length_c   1.000
_cell.angle_alpha   90.00
_cell.angle_beta   90.00
_cell.angle_gamma   90.00
#
_symmetry.space_group_name_H-M   'P 1'
#
loop_
_entity.id
_entity.type
_entity.pdbx_description
1 polymer ?
#
loop_
_entity_poly.entity_id
_entity_poly.type
_entity_poly.pdbx_seq_one_letter_code
_entity_poly.pdbx_strand_id
1 'polypeptide(L)'
;MKKFSRKYTAIESIRIAPRKRKRTVLVVSFLSLLLVLPSFGHCAQKRRQTTPKRKEAAVRRNIVVNNSNMLVHQRRVEDLVKNGNFTYALQVLHKMNDYAKGVLSVATTVKIRYEKAAKDPLISQNEKEFLSVKLARLDRLIQRYTHYHQASMFNLGYLYARLGETEKARKHIVEFLQSEPYSGSPDSQWTKAKTLLLKLYKLEGEF
;
A
#
# COMPACT_ATOMS: atom_id res chain seq x y z
N MET A 1 21.41 -2.60 22.21
CA MET A 1 20.95 -2.41 20.81
C MET A 1 20.26 -3.68 20.33
N LYS A 2 18.92 -3.72 20.28
CA LYS A 2 18.18 -4.88 19.76
C LYS A 2 17.96 -4.71 18.25
N LYS A 3 18.59 -5.56 17.44
CA LYS A 3 18.33 -5.71 16.00
C LYS A 3 16.89 -6.18 15.82
N PHE A 4 15.96 -5.25 15.55
CA PHE A 4 14.63 -5.61 15.07
C PHE A 4 14.75 -6.08 13.62
N SER A 5 14.61 -7.39 13.45
CA SER A 5 14.55 -8.09 12.18
C SER A 5 13.53 -7.42 11.24
N ARG A 6 14.03 -6.77 10.20
CA ARG A 6 13.26 -6.21 9.09
C ARG A 6 12.64 -7.36 8.29
N LYS A 7 11.42 -7.77 8.65
CA LYS A 7 10.61 -8.66 7.81
C LYS A 7 9.16 -8.20 7.80
N TYR A 8 8.86 -7.14 7.05
CA TYR A 8 7.53 -6.93 6.51
C TYR A 8 7.65 -6.43 5.06
N THR A 9 7.21 -7.29 4.16
CA THR A 9 7.31 -7.21 2.70
C THR A 9 6.35 -6.17 2.15
N ALA A 10 6.87 -4.98 1.85
CA ALA A 10 6.14 -3.96 1.10
C ALA A 10 5.99 -4.40 -0.36
N ILE A 11 4.85 -5.03 -0.72
CA ILE A 11 4.26 -5.21 -2.08
C ILE A 11 5.16 -5.83 -3.18
N GLU A 12 6.46 -5.95 -2.98
CA GLU A 12 7.46 -6.14 -4.00
C GLU A 12 8.03 -7.57 -4.00
N SER A 13 7.68 -8.39 -3.00
CA SER A 13 7.78 -9.85 -3.13
C SER A 13 6.85 -10.40 -4.22
N ILE A 14 5.95 -9.56 -4.74
CA ILE A 14 5.03 -9.90 -5.82
C ILE A 14 5.61 -9.37 -7.14
N ARG A 15 6.56 -10.13 -7.71
CA ARG A 15 7.03 -9.91 -9.08
C ARG A 15 5.91 -10.31 -10.05
N ILE A 16 4.87 -9.47 -10.21
CA ILE A 16 3.83 -9.67 -11.23
C ILE A 16 4.45 -9.32 -12.58
N ALA A 17 4.59 -10.34 -13.42
CA ALA A 17 5.16 -10.26 -14.76
C ALA A 17 4.51 -9.14 -15.60
N PRO A 18 5.28 -8.43 -16.44
CA PRO A 18 4.70 -7.53 -17.42
C PRO A 18 3.82 -8.33 -18.39
N ARG A 19 2.58 -7.87 -18.59
CA ARG A 19 1.61 -8.47 -19.51
C ARG A 19 2.13 -8.32 -20.95
N LYS A 20 2.83 -9.34 -21.47
CA LYS A 20 3.24 -9.42 -22.89
C LYS A 20 1.98 -9.40 -23.75
N ARG A 21 1.78 -8.31 -24.49
CA ARG A 21 0.72 -8.17 -25.49
C ARG A 21 1.12 -9.00 -26.72
N LYS A 22 0.70 -10.26 -26.80
CA LYS A 22 0.84 -11.06 -28.03
C LYS A 22 -0.13 -10.49 -29.07
N ARG A 23 0.38 -9.79 -30.08
CA ARG A 23 -0.33 -9.57 -31.35
C ARG A 23 -0.04 -10.80 -32.20
N THR A 24 -1.02 -11.69 -32.31
CA THR A 24 -1.00 -12.77 -33.30
C THR A 24 -1.87 -12.32 -34.47
N VAL A 25 -1.26 -12.29 -35.64
CA VAL A 25 -1.84 -12.00 -36.96
C VAL A 25 -2.76 -13.15 -37.36
N LEU A 26 -3.87 -12.86 -38.06
CA LEU A 26 -4.59 -13.85 -38.87
C LEU A 26 -5.13 -13.16 -40.13
N VAL A 27 -4.38 -13.34 -41.20
CA VAL A 27 -4.82 -13.16 -42.60
C VAL A 27 -5.36 -14.53 -43.03
N VAL A 28 -6.63 -14.62 -43.41
CA VAL A 28 -7.16 -15.78 -44.16
C VAL A 28 -8.12 -15.26 -45.22
N SER A 29 -7.75 -15.52 -46.47
CA SER A 29 -8.49 -15.23 -47.69
C SER A 29 -9.27 -16.47 -48.15
N PHE A 30 -10.50 -16.22 -48.63
CA PHE A 30 -11.32 -16.95 -49.61
C PHE A 30 -11.18 -18.48 -49.79
N LEU A 31 -12.30 -19.20 -49.58
CA LEU A 31 -12.87 -20.10 -50.61
C LEU A 31 -14.34 -20.45 -50.30
N SER A 32 -15.19 -20.32 -51.31
CA SER A 32 -16.63 -20.59 -51.33
C SER A 32 -16.95 -21.89 -52.05
N LEU A 33 -17.82 -22.75 -51.50
CA LEU A 33 -18.81 -23.53 -52.27
C LEU A 33 -19.88 -24.20 -51.38
N LEU A 34 -21.14 -24.09 -51.81
CA LEU A 34 -22.36 -24.68 -51.24
C LEU A 34 -22.40 -26.22 -51.34
N LEU A 35 -23.12 -26.90 -50.42
CA LEU A 35 -24.37 -27.65 -50.73
C LEU A 35 -24.88 -28.52 -49.54
N VAL A 36 -26.21 -28.45 -49.31
CA VAL A 36 -27.15 -29.51 -48.85
C VAL A 36 -27.36 -29.75 -47.33
N LEU A 37 -28.56 -29.33 -46.86
CA LEU A 37 -29.32 -29.79 -45.66
C LEU A 37 -30.07 -31.12 -45.97
N PRO A 38 -30.72 -31.90 -45.05
CA PRO A 38 -31.30 -31.48 -43.75
C PRO A 38 -31.29 -32.50 -42.57
N SER A 39 -31.71 -31.98 -41.41
CA SER A 39 -32.47 -32.62 -40.30
C SER A 39 -31.95 -33.89 -39.63
N PHE A 40 -31.66 -33.83 -38.32
CA PHE A 40 -32.34 -34.62 -37.27
C PHE A 40 -32.05 -34.02 -35.89
N GLY A 41 -33.07 -34.02 -35.04
CA GLY A 41 -33.12 -33.23 -33.81
C GLY A 41 -32.20 -33.68 -32.68
N HIS A 42 -32.06 -32.81 -31.69
CA HIS A 42 -32.40 -33.06 -30.29
C HIS A 42 -32.26 -31.73 -29.53
N CYS A 43 -33.39 -31.20 -29.09
CA CYS A 43 -33.48 -30.06 -28.19
C CYS A 43 -32.99 -30.50 -26.80
N ALA A 44 -31.68 -30.37 -26.55
CA ALA A 44 -31.13 -30.50 -25.21
C ALA A 44 -31.23 -29.14 -24.50
N GLN A 45 -32.31 -28.95 -23.76
CA GLN A 45 -32.54 -27.81 -22.87
C GLN A 45 -31.53 -27.84 -21.71
N LYS A 46 -30.31 -27.37 -21.97
CA LYS A 46 -29.29 -27.15 -20.95
C LYS A 46 -29.72 -25.90 -20.17
N ARG A 47 -30.30 -26.13 -19.00
CA ARG A 47 -30.51 -25.15 -17.92
C ARG A 47 -29.34 -24.15 -17.93
N ARG A 48 -29.59 -22.93 -18.42
CA ARG A 48 -28.74 -21.78 -18.13
C ARG A 48 -28.85 -21.55 -16.63
N GLN A 49 -27.97 -22.19 -15.86
CA GLN A 49 -27.56 -21.64 -14.59
C GLN A 49 -26.90 -20.31 -14.92
N THR A 50 -27.71 -19.24 -14.88
CA THR A 50 -27.19 -17.92 -14.61
C THR A 50 -26.38 -18.05 -13.33
N THR A 51 -25.06 -18.16 -13.47
CA THR A 51 -24.15 -17.87 -12.38
C THR A 51 -24.62 -16.55 -11.80
N PRO A 52 -24.95 -16.47 -10.50
CA PRO A 52 -25.21 -15.18 -9.92
C PRO A 52 -23.90 -14.42 -10.07
N LYS A 53 -23.91 -13.38 -10.93
CA LYS A 53 -22.92 -12.30 -10.88
C LYS A 53 -22.86 -11.91 -9.41
N ARG A 54 -21.84 -12.43 -8.72
CA ARG A 54 -21.64 -12.24 -7.29
C ARG A 54 -21.25 -10.78 -7.12
N LYS A 55 -22.27 -9.92 -7.08
CA LYS A 55 -22.32 -8.59 -6.47
C LYS A 55 -20.96 -7.90 -6.36
N GLU A 56 -20.28 -7.68 -7.48
CA GLU A 56 -19.07 -6.85 -7.50
C GLU A 56 -19.42 -5.35 -7.32
N ALA A 57 -20.72 -5.03 -7.38
CA ALA A 57 -21.28 -3.70 -7.14
C ALA A 57 -21.76 -3.45 -5.69
N ALA A 58 -21.65 -4.41 -4.77
CA ALA A 58 -22.03 -4.21 -3.37
C ALA A 58 -20.82 -4.44 -2.48
N VAL A 59 -20.06 -3.39 -2.17
CA VAL A 59 -20.34 -2.55 -0.99
C VAL A 59 -19.36 -1.38 -1.07
N ARG A 60 -19.86 -0.15 -1.23
CA ARG A 60 -19.13 1.05 -0.78
C ARG A 60 -19.04 0.96 0.75
N ARG A 61 -18.20 0.07 1.30
CA ARG A 61 -17.97 0.03 2.75
C ARG A 61 -17.21 1.30 3.02
N ASN A 62 -17.76 2.17 3.86
CA ASN A 62 -16.95 3.21 4.48
C ASN A 62 -15.73 2.52 5.11
N ILE A 63 -14.55 2.74 4.53
CA ILE A 63 -13.30 2.17 5.03
C ILE A 63 -12.98 2.94 6.30
N VAL A 64 -13.25 2.33 7.45
CA VAL A 64 -12.88 2.87 8.76
C VAL A 64 -11.58 2.21 9.20
N VAL A 65 -10.54 3.04 9.39
CA VAL A 65 -9.24 2.60 9.92
C VAL A 65 -9.13 3.10 11.36
N ASN A 66 -8.69 2.21 12.25
CA ASN A 66 -8.40 2.51 13.65
C ASN A 66 -7.26 1.60 14.15
N ASN A 67 -6.90 1.75 15.43
CA ASN A 67 -5.79 1.00 16.02
C ASN A 67 -6.00 -0.52 16.01
N SER A 68 -7.23 -1.02 16.19
CA SER A 68 -7.48 -2.46 16.26
C SER A 68 -7.45 -3.15 14.90
N ASN A 69 -7.70 -2.42 13.81
CA ASN A 69 -7.79 -2.98 12.47
C ASN A 69 -6.68 -2.56 11.49
N MET A 70 -5.72 -1.74 11.91
CA MET A 70 -4.62 -1.25 11.05
C MET A 70 -3.86 -2.39 10.34
N LEU A 71 -3.47 -3.45 11.08
CA LEU A 71 -2.76 -4.60 10.52
C LEU A 71 -3.63 -5.40 9.52
N VAL A 72 -4.94 -5.46 9.75
CA VAL A 72 -5.88 -6.13 8.85
C VAL A 72 -5.95 -5.39 7.52
N HIS A 73 -6.03 -4.05 7.57
CA HIS A 73 -6.01 -3.22 6.37
C HIS A 73 -4.67 -3.31 5.63
N GLN A 74 -3.55 -3.38 6.35
CA GLN A 74 -2.24 -3.60 5.73
C GLN A 74 -2.20 -4.88 4.91
N ARG A 75 -2.62 -6.03 5.49
CA ARG A 75 -2.68 -7.31 4.75
C ARG A 75 -3.64 -7.23 3.57
N ARG A 76 -4.79 -6.56 3.77
CA ARG A 76 -5.78 -6.36 2.71
C ARG A 76 -5.21 -5.56 1.54
N VAL A 77 -4.36 -4.55 1.77
CA VAL A 77 -3.67 -3.83 0.69
C VAL A 77 -2.78 -4.78 -0.10
N GLU A 78 -2.00 -5.62 0.56
CA GLU A 78 -1.15 -6.61 -0.12
C GLU A 78 -1.98 -7.52 -1.02
N ASP A 79 -3.11 -8.04 -0.53
CA ASP A 79 -4.00 -8.90 -1.31
C ASP A 79 -4.65 -8.17 -2.48
N LEU A 80 -5.11 -6.93 -2.27
CA LEU A 80 -5.69 -6.11 -3.33
C LEU A 80 -4.67 -5.86 -4.45
N VAL A 81 -3.41 -5.58 -4.09
CA VAL A 81 -2.35 -5.32 -5.06
C VAL A 81 -1.93 -6.59 -5.80
N LYS A 82 -1.85 -7.75 -5.12
CA LYS A 82 -1.64 -9.07 -5.78
C LYS A 82 -2.69 -9.33 -6.85
N ASN A 83 -3.94 -8.97 -6.54
CA ASN A 83 -5.08 -9.20 -7.41
C ASN A 83 -5.27 -8.09 -8.47
N GLY A 84 -4.36 -7.12 -8.58
CA GLY A 84 -4.44 -6.02 -9.53
C GLY A 84 -5.53 -4.99 -9.22
N ASN A 85 -6.12 -5.04 -8.02
CA ASN A 85 -7.17 -4.12 -7.60
C ASN A 85 -6.59 -2.85 -6.97
N PHE A 86 -5.96 -2.03 -7.82
CA PHE A 86 -5.21 -0.84 -7.38
C PHE A 86 -6.12 0.28 -6.85
N THR A 87 -7.31 0.46 -7.39
CA THR A 87 -8.23 1.53 -6.95
C THR A 87 -8.64 1.35 -5.50
N TYR A 88 -9.03 0.14 -5.10
CA TYR A 88 -9.39 -0.14 -3.71
C TYR A 88 -8.15 -0.16 -2.81
N ALA A 89 -7.00 -0.62 -3.30
CA ALA A 89 -5.75 -0.56 -2.54
C ALA A 89 -5.38 0.89 -2.19
N LEU A 90 -5.48 1.82 -3.15
CA LEU A 90 -5.27 3.24 -2.94
C LEU A 90 -6.24 3.83 -1.91
N GLN A 91 -7.53 3.48 -1.96
CA GLN A 91 -8.51 3.97 -0.98
C GLN A 91 -8.15 3.53 0.45
N VAL A 92 -7.76 2.27 0.64
CA VAL A 92 -7.36 1.75 1.96
C VAL A 92 -6.08 2.43 2.43
N LEU A 93 -5.07 2.57 1.55
CA LEU A 93 -3.80 3.21 1.87
C LEU A 93 -3.97 4.67 2.28
N HIS A 94 -4.84 5.44 1.62
CA HIS A 94 -5.14 6.82 2.03
C HIS A 94 -5.71 6.88 3.44
N LYS A 95 -6.70 6.03 3.76
CA LYS A 95 -7.29 5.98 5.10
C LYS A 95 -6.29 5.54 6.16
N MET A 96 -5.40 4.60 5.84
CA MET A 96 -4.31 4.19 6.73
C MET A 96 -3.33 5.33 6.98
N ASN A 97 -2.95 6.04 5.92
CA ASN A 97 -2.03 7.18 5.99
C ASN A 97 -2.61 8.32 6.84
N ASP A 98 -3.86 8.72 6.58
CA ASP A 98 -4.55 9.78 7.30
C ASP A 98 -4.65 9.46 8.80
N TYR A 99 -5.07 8.23 9.12
CA TYR A 99 -5.16 7.79 10.51
C TYR A 99 -3.79 7.75 11.18
N ALA A 100 -2.75 7.27 10.49
CA ALA A 100 -1.40 7.25 11.02
C ALA A 100 -0.84 8.65 11.29
N LYS A 101 -1.06 9.61 10.37
CA LYS A 101 -0.71 11.02 10.58
C LYS A 101 -1.40 11.60 11.80
N GLY A 102 -2.70 11.35 11.95
CA GLY A 102 -3.48 11.80 13.11
C GLY A 102 -2.92 11.27 14.42
N VAL A 103 -2.66 9.96 14.51
CA VAL A 103 -2.07 9.33 15.71
C VAL A 103 -0.68 9.88 16.00
N LEU A 104 0.18 10.04 14.98
CA LEU A 104 1.51 10.61 15.14
C LEU A 104 1.45 12.03 15.69
N SER A 105 0.59 12.89 15.12
CA SER A 105 0.43 14.28 15.57
C SER A 105 0.00 14.38 17.04
N VAL A 106 -0.97 13.56 17.47
CA VAL A 106 -1.41 13.53 18.87
C VAL A 106 -0.29 13.00 19.77
N ALA A 107 0.33 11.88 19.39
CA ALA A 107 1.35 11.24 20.21
C ALA A 107 2.59 12.12 20.40
N THR A 108 3.06 12.81 19.35
CA THR A 108 4.19 13.73 19.44
C THR A 108 3.84 14.97 20.27
N THR A 109 2.64 15.53 20.11
CA THR A 109 2.16 16.67 20.91
C THR A 109 2.13 16.33 22.40
N VAL A 110 1.56 15.18 22.76
CA VAL A 110 1.52 14.72 24.17
C VAL A 110 2.93 14.43 24.67
N LYS A 111 3.78 13.79 23.87
CA LYS A 111 5.17 13.50 24.23
C LYS A 111 5.94 14.76 24.60
N ILE A 112 5.86 15.82 23.78
CA ILE A 112 6.53 17.11 24.06
C ILE A 112 6.11 17.68 25.42
N ARG A 113 4.82 17.60 25.77
CA ARG A 113 4.31 18.09 27.06
C ARG A 113 4.82 17.25 28.24
N TYR A 114 4.83 15.93 28.09
CA TYR A 114 5.37 15.04 29.13
C TYR A 114 6.88 15.18 29.29
N GLU A 115 7.63 15.36 28.21
CA GLU A 115 9.08 15.62 28.28
C GLU A 115 9.39 16.95 28.97
N LYS A 116 8.58 17.98 28.72
CA LYS A 116 8.71 19.27 29.42
C LYS A 116 8.44 19.11 30.91
N ALA A 117 7.36 18.44 31.29
CA ALA A 117 7.03 18.19 32.69
C ALA A 117 8.10 17.33 33.39
N ALA A 118 8.62 16.30 32.72
CA ALA A 118 9.63 15.39 33.28
C ALA A 118 10.98 16.08 33.59
N LYS A 119 11.26 17.21 32.93
CA LYS A 119 12.47 18.01 33.14
C LYS A 119 12.31 19.10 34.21
N ASP A 120 11.11 19.29 34.73
CA ASP A 120 10.85 20.29 35.77
C ASP A 120 11.55 19.87 37.08
N PRO A 121 12.38 20.75 37.69
CA PRO A 121 13.02 20.42 38.96
C PRO A 121 12.04 20.26 40.12
N LEU A 122 10.83 20.81 40.01
CA LEU A 122 9.83 20.83 41.09
C LEU A 122 8.97 19.56 41.16
N ILE A 123 8.98 18.71 40.13
CA ILE A 123 8.17 17.49 40.15
C ILE A 123 8.81 16.42 41.03
N SER A 124 7.95 15.69 41.75
CA SER A 124 8.37 14.63 42.66
C SER A 124 8.99 13.45 41.92
N GLN A 125 9.78 12.63 42.62
CA GLN A 125 10.36 11.41 42.05
C GLN A 125 9.28 10.43 41.55
N ASN A 126 8.18 10.27 42.29
CA ASN A 126 7.06 9.42 41.89
C ASN A 126 6.41 9.88 40.58
N GLU A 127 6.27 11.20 40.39
CA GLU A 127 5.75 11.78 39.14
C GLU A 127 6.73 11.59 37.98
N LYS A 128 8.05 11.73 38.22
CA LYS A 128 9.09 11.43 37.21
C LYS A 128 8.98 10.00 36.71
N GLU A 129 8.85 9.04 37.63
CA GLU A 129 8.70 7.63 37.30
C GLU A 129 7.40 7.35 36.53
N PHE A 130 6.29 7.92 36.97
CA PHE A 130 5.02 7.83 36.25
C PHE A 130 5.10 8.40 34.83
N LEU A 131 5.73 9.56 34.64
CA LEU A 131 5.97 10.17 33.32
C LEU A 131 6.89 9.30 32.46
N SER A 132 7.94 8.69 33.04
CA SER A 132 8.86 7.82 32.32
C SER A 132 8.15 6.63 31.66
N VAL A 133 7.20 6.01 32.37
CA VAL A 133 6.39 4.90 31.84
C VAL A 133 5.50 5.37 30.69
N LYS A 134 4.90 6.57 30.81
CA LYS A 134 4.07 7.16 29.76
C LYS A 134 4.88 7.52 28.51
N LEU A 135 6.07 8.09 28.70
CA LEU A 135 7.00 8.42 27.61
C LEU A 135 7.43 7.16 26.86
N ALA A 136 7.81 6.09 27.57
CA ALA A 136 8.17 4.83 26.93
C ALA A 136 7.01 4.20 26.13
N ARG A 137 5.75 4.36 26.58
CA ARG A 137 4.56 3.94 25.82
C ARG A 137 4.36 4.79 24.56
N LEU A 138 4.56 6.11 24.66
CA LEU A 138 4.47 7.02 23.52
C LEU A 138 5.56 6.73 22.49
N ASP A 139 6.79 6.44 22.90
CA ASP A 139 7.87 6.08 21.98
C ASP A 139 7.54 4.84 21.15
N ARG A 140 7.01 3.80 21.80
CA ARG A 140 6.56 2.58 21.10
C ARG A 140 5.39 2.87 20.15
N LEU A 141 4.47 3.75 20.54
CA LEU A 141 3.34 4.15 19.72
C LEU A 141 3.82 4.94 18.48
N ILE A 142 4.65 5.95 18.68
CA ILE A 142 5.25 6.78 17.63
C ILE A 142 6.01 5.88 16.67
N GLN A 143 6.92 5.03 17.15
CA GLN A 143 7.68 4.12 16.30
C GLN A 143 6.77 3.24 15.41
N ARG A 144 5.71 2.67 15.99
CA ARG A 144 4.76 1.82 15.26
C ARG A 144 4.02 2.59 14.17
N TYR A 145 3.53 3.78 14.50
CA TYR A 145 2.74 4.57 13.54
C TYR A 145 3.61 5.29 12.51
N THR A 146 4.87 5.60 12.82
CA THR A 146 5.87 6.04 11.84
C THR A 146 6.07 4.96 10.79
N HIS A 147 6.21 3.70 11.21
CA HIS A 147 6.30 2.59 10.27
C HIS A 147 5.04 2.47 9.38
N TYR A 148 3.83 2.58 9.93
CA TYR A 148 2.61 2.54 9.10
C TYR A 148 2.51 3.71 8.13
N HIS A 149 2.90 4.91 8.57
CA HIS A 149 2.92 6.11 7.75
C HIS A 149 3.90 5.97 6.58
N GLN A 150 5.16 5.60 6.87
CA GLN A 150 6.19 5.35 5.88
C GLN A 150 5.78 4.27 4.88
N ALA A 151 5.29 3.13 5.36
CA ALA A 151 4.83 2.05 4.49
C ALA A 151 3.67 2.51 3.60
N SER A 152 2.75 3.32 4.12
CA SER A 152 1.63 3.85 3.33
C SER A 152 2.11 4.80 2.24
N MET A 153 3.02 5.73 2.56
CA MET A 153 3.59 6.66 1.58
C MET A 153 4.37 5.96 0.48
N PHE A 154 5.25 5.01 0.83
CA PHE A 154 5.98 4.22 -0.15
C PHE A 154 5.01 3.48 -1.10
N ASN A 155 4.00 2.81 -0.55
CA ASN A 155 3.03 2.05 -1.33
C ASN A 155 2.13 2.96 -2.19
N LEU A 156 1.69 4.11 -1.67
CA LEU A 156 0.96 5.12 -2.44
C LEU A 156 1.80 5.61 -3.62
N GLY A 157 3.06 5.97 -3.38
CA GLY A 157 3.98 6.42 -4.41
C GLY A 157 4.19 5.37 -5.50
N TYR A 158 4.40 4.11 -5.10
CA TYR A 158 4.55 2.99 -6.02
C TYR A 158 3.31 2.73 -6.87
N LEU A 159 2.12 2.70 -6.25
CA LEU A 159 0.87 2.46 -6.97
C LEU A 159 0.52 3.61 -7.92
N TYR A 160 0.74 4.85 -7.51
CA TYR A 160 0.56 5.99 -8.41
C TYR A 160 1.51 5.95 -9.61
N ALA A 161 2.78 5.58 -9.39
CA ALA A 161 3.73 5.41 -10.49
C ALA A 161 3.27 4.32 -11.47
N ARG A 162 2.77 3.19 -10.96
CA ARG A 162 2.22 2.10 -11.78
C ARG A 162 1.00 2.52 -12.60
N LEU A 163 0.18 3.43 -12.07
CA LEU A 163 -1.02 3.95 -12.75
C LEU A 163 -0.70 5.11 -13.71
N GLY A 164 0.57 5.54 -13.79
CA GLY A 164 0.97 6.68 -14.62
C GLY A 164 0.67 8.05 -14.00
N GLU A 165 0.29 8.10 -12.73
CA GLU A 165 0.03 9.36 -12.00
C GLU A 165 1.33 9.91 -11.40
N THR A 166 2.23 10.37 -12.27
CA THR A 166 3.60 10.78 -11.93
C THR A 166 3.67 11.82 -10.80
N GLU A 167 2.85 12.88 -10.83
CA GLU A 167 2.88 13.92 -9.79
C GLU A 167 2.54 13.38 -8.40
N LYS A 168 1.49 12.56 -8.32
CA LYS A 168 1.08 11.97 -7.05
C LYS A 168 2.14 10.96 -6.59
N ALA A 169 2.74 10.21 -7.51
CA ALA A 169 3.84 9.31 -7.18
C ALA A 169 5.03 10.08 -6.56
N ARG A 170 5.49 11.15 -7.23
CA ARG A 170 6.58 12.01 -6.76
C ARG A 170 6.31 12.54 -5.37
N LYS A 171 5.12 13.11 -5.13
CA LYS A 171 4.73 13.65 -3.82
C LYS A 171 4.93 12.64 -2.69
N HIS A 172 4.37 11.43 -2.82
CA HIS A 172 4.42 10.44 -1.75
C HIS A 172 5.81 9.82 -1.57
N ILE A 173 6.58 9.66 -2.66
CA ILE A 173 7.95 9.14 -2.57
C ILE A 173 8.90 10.17 -1.93
N VAL A 174 8.75 11.46 -2.23
CA VAL A 174 9.51 12.53 -1.56
C VAL A 174 9.19 12.54 -0.06
N GLU A 175 7.91 12.50 0.31
CA GLU A 175 7.50 12.49 1.71
C GLU A 175 8.03 11.24 2.45
N PHE A 176 8.05 10.09 1.78
CA PHE A 176 8.71 8.89 2.29
C PHE A 176 10.21 9.11 2.56
N LEU A 177 10.96 9.59 1.57
CA LEU A 177 12.41 9.81 1.69
C LEU A 177 12.79 10.87 2.72
N GLN A 178 11.94 11.87 2.96
CA GLN A 178 12.13 12.87 4.02
C GLN A 178 11.95 12.28 5.42
N SER A 179 11.15 11.21 5.55
CA SER A 179 10.83 10.60 6.85
C SER A 179 11.65 9.36 7.17
N GLU A 180 12.18 8.66 6.17
CA GLU A 180 12.97 7.42 6.33
C GLU A 180 14.47 7.75 6.39
N PRO A 181 15.21 7.27 7.42
CA PRO A 181 16.64 7.47 7.48
C PRO A 181 17.35 6.79 6.30
N TYR A 182 18.45 7.41 5.85
CA TYR A 182 19.29 6.85 4.79
C TYR A 182 19.71 5.40 5.12
N SER A 183 19.72 4.55 4.09
CA SER A 183 20.23 3.19 4.19
C SER A 183 21.04 2.84 2.94
N GLY A 184 22.33 2.55 3.11
CA GLY A 184 23.21 2.12 2.02
C GLY A 184 23.00 0.69 1.53
N SER A 185 21.99 -0.02 2.06
CA SER A 185 21.68 -1.38 1.59
C SER A 185 20.93 -1.32 0.25
N PRO A 186 21.37 -2.05 -0.79
CA PRO A 186 20.72 -2.04 -2.11
C PRO A 186 19.24 -2.44 -2.07
N ASP A 187 18.87 -3.35 -1.16
CA ASP A 187 17.51 -3.86 -1.01
C ASP A 187 16.63 -3.00 -0.08
N SER A 188 17.18 -1.91 0.47
CA SER A 188 16.43 -1.05 1.37
C SER A 188 15.27 -0.34 0.67
N GLN A 189 14.21 -0.05 1.42
CA GLN A 189 13.12 0.76 0.89
C GLN A 189 13.59 2.16 0.49
N TRP A 190 14.58 2.72 1.19
CA TRP A 190 15.19 4.00 0.86
C TRP A 190 15.81 3.99 -0.54
N THR A 191 16.66 2.99 -0.84
CA THR A 191 17.28 2.84 -2.17
C THR A 191 16.24 2.67 -3.26
N LYS A 192 15.22 1.85 -3.02
CA LYS A 192 14.12 1.62 -3.97
C LYS A 192 13.29 2.88 -4.22
N ALA A 193 12.99 3.63 -3.17
CA ALA A 193 12.30 4.91 -3.26
C ALA A 193 13.14 5.94 -4.00
N LYS A 194 14.45 6.04 -3.71
CA LYS A 194 15.40 6.89 -4.47
C LYS A 194 15.35 6.55 -5.95
N THR A 195 15.56 5.29 -6.31
CA THR A 195 15.58 4.84 -7.71
C THR A 195 14.25 5.11 -8.41
N LEU A 196 13.12 4.85 -7.74
CA LEU A 196 11.80 5.17 -8.29
C LEU A 196 11.65 6.68 -8.51
N LEU A 197 12.09 7.51 -7.57
CA LEU A 197 12.01 8.97 -7.70
C LEU A 197 12.85 9.47 -8.88
N LEU A 198 14.10 9.03 -8.99
CA LEU A 198 14.99 9.40 -10.11
C LEU A 198 14.38 9.01 -11.45
N LYS A 199 13.80 7.81 -11.54
CA LYS A 199 13.05 7.38 -12.73
C LYS A 199 11.86 8.28 -13.06
N LEU A 200 11.07 8.68 -12.05
CA LEU A 200 9.93 9.58 -12.25
C LEU A 200 10.36 10.98 -12.75
N TYR A 201 11.57 11.42 -12.41
CA TYR A 201 12.18 12.66 -12.93
C TYR A 201 13.00 12.48 -14.21
N LYS A 202 13.21 11.24 -14.68
CA LYS A 202 14.14 10.91 -15.78
C LYS A 202 15.59 11.33 -15.50
N LEU A 203 16.03 11.17 -14.26
CA LEU A 203 17.38 11.47 -13.78
C LEU A 203 18.15 10.19 -13.45
N GLU A 204 17.91 9.12 -14.21
CA GLU A 204 18.59 7.83 -14.03
C GLU A 204 20.07 8.00 -14.44
N GLY A 205 21.01 7.75 -13.52
CA GLY A 205 22.46 7.83 -13.79
C GLY A 205 23.20 8.99 -13.12
N GLU A 206 22.47 9.96 -12.55
CA GLU A 206 23.07 11.15 -11.90
C GLU A 206 23.63 10.88 -10.48
N PHE A 207 23.17 9.81 -9.80
CA PHE A 207 23.48 9.50 -8.39
C PHE A 207 23.44 8.00 -8.09
#